data_AF-A0A957N660-F1
#
_entry.id   AF-A0A957N660-F1
#
_cell.length_a   1.000
_cell.length_b   1.000
_cell.length_c   1.000
_cell.angle_alpha   90.00
_cell.angle_beta   90.00
_cell.angle_gamma   90.00
#
_symmetry.space_group_name_H-M   'P 1'
#
loop_
_entity.id
_entity.type
_entity.pdbx_description
1 polymer ?
#
loop_
_entity_poly.entity_id
_entity_poly.type
_entity_poly.pdbx_seq_one_letter_code
_entity_poly.pdbx_strand_id
1 'polypeptide(L)'
;MFIVMIATMVVLVVLAAILWSYGPDTARIDDPHARPWRRAALVIIGLSALFLIVMGVGEMLGGDISGVSHLVPAALLVALMYFAVKRPRETGVILCAIGVTLSAYFVFATHGALPDRLISMVVGGLPWLVAGLLLLAPDLRGHGGGQDRLEQGV
;
A
#
# COMPACT_ATOMS: atom_id res chain seq x y z
N MET A 1 3.82 -11.92 17.97
CA MET A 1 3.73 -11.76 16.49
C MET A 1 2.34 -12.09 15.97
N PHE A 2 1.78 -13.26 16.29
CA PHE A 2 0.46 -13.71 15.79
C PHE A 2 -0.71 -12.75 16.05
N ILE A 3 -0.82 -12.20 17.27
CA ILE A 3 -1.90 -11.26 17.65
C ILE A 3 -1.84 -9.96 16.83
N VAL A 4 -0.64 -9.41 16.62
CA VAL A 4 -0.45 -8.17 15.85
C VAL A 4 -0.81 -8.41 14.38
N MET A 5 -0.42 -9.56 13.83
CA MET A 5 -0.80 -9.96 12.48
C MET A 5 -2.32 -10.06 12.34
N ILE A 6 -3.00 -10.80 13.21
CA ILE A 6 -4.46 -10.94 13.19
C ILE A 6 -5.15 -9.58 13.33
N ALA A 7 -4.72 -8.74 14.27
CA ALA A 7 -5.28 -7.41 14.46
C ALA A 7 -5.13 -6.55 13.19
N THR A 8 -3.97 -6.62 12.54
CA THR A 8 -3.71 -5.89 11.29
C THR A 8 -4.60 -6.42 10.16
N MET A 9 -4.73 -7.74 10.04
CA MET A 9 -5.62 -8.37 9.04
C MET A 9 -7.08 -7.95 9.26
N VAL A 10 -7.58 -7.95 10.49
CA VAL A 10 -8.95 -7.54 10.83
C VAL A 10 -9.18 -6.07 10.44
N VAL A 11 -8.27 -5.18 10.82
CA VAL A 11 -8.36 -3.76 10.46
C VAL A 11 -8.37 -3.59 8.94
N LEU A 12 -7.52 -4.30 8.21
CA LEU A 12 -7.49 -4.23 6.75
C LEU A 12 -8.75 -4.76 6.08
N VAL A 13 -9.31 -5.86 6.58
CA VAL A 13 -10.57 -6.42 6.08
C VAL A 13 -11.72 -5.44 6.33
N VAL A 14 -11.80 -4.85 7.53
CA VAL A 14 -12.82 -3.86 7.86
C VAL A 14 -12.68 -2.63 6.98
N LEU A 15 -11.46 -2.11 6.80
CA LEU A 15 -11.21 -0.98 5.91
C LEU A 15 -11.58 -1.32 4.46
N ALA A 16 -11.22 -2.51 3.96
CA ALA A 16 -11.60 -2.95 2.62
C ALA A 16 -13.12 -3.07 2.44
N ALA A 17 -13.84 -3.57 3.44
CA ALA A 17 -15.30 -3.66 3.42
C ALA A 17 -15.97 -2.28 3.45
N ILE A 18 -15.46 -1.38 4.29
CA ILE A 18 -15.89 0.02 4.33
C ILE A 18 -15.64 0.66 2.97
N LEU A 19 -14.44 0.50 2.41
CA LEU A 19 -14.14 0.98 1.07
C LEU A 19 -15.09 0.38 0.04
N TRP A 20 -15.40 -0.90 0.07
CA TRP A 20 -16.34 -1.49 -0.89
C TRP A 20 -17.68 -0.75 -0.92
N SER A 21 -18.16 -0.23 0.21
CA SER A 21 -19.48 0.42 0.33
C SER A 21 -19.63 1.81 -0.33
N TYR A 22 -18.55 2.58 -0.53
CA TYR A 22 -18.65 4.03 -0.82
C TYR A 22 -18.73 4.47 -2.31
N GLY A 23 -19.06 3.58 -3.28
CA GLY A 23 -18.91 3.83 -4.74
C GLY A 23 -17.50 4.23 -5.30
N PRO A 24 -17.15 3.97 -6.58
CA PRO A 24 -15.83 4.32 -7.15
C PRO A 24 -15.58 5.84 -7.28
N ASP A 25 -14.32 6.28 -7.13
CA ASP A 25 -13.88 7.67 -7.31
C ASP A 25 -13.64 7.98 -8.81
N THR A 26 -14.73 8.20 -9.54
CA THR A 26 -14.70 8.37 -11.01
C THR A 26 -13.88 9.58 -11.46
N ALA A 27 -13.94 10.70 -10.73
CA ALA A 27 -13.23 11.93 -11.08
C ALA A 27 -11.71 11.71 -11.19
N ARG A 28 -11.13 10.92 -10.28
CA ARG A 28 -9.69 10.64 -10.25
C ARG A 28 -9.27 9.48 -11.13
N ILE A 29 -10.19 8.59 -11.47
CA ILE A 29 -9.92 7.50 -12.40
C ILE A 29 -9.55 8.07 -13.78
N ASP A 30 -10.28 9.11 -14.19
CA ASP A 30 -10.19 9.69 -15.52
C ASP A 30 -9.15 10.80 -15.66
N ASP A 31 -8.65 11.36 -14.56
CA ASP A 31 -7.60 12.41 -14.57
C ASP A 31 -6.29 11.91 -15.23
N PRO A 32 -5.88 12.49 -16.38
CA PRO A 32 -4.65 12.11 -17.07
C PRO A 32 -3.39 12.40 -16.26
N HIS A 33 -3.39 13.42 -15.39
CA HIS A 33 -2.24 13.76 -14.56
C HIS A 33 -2.03 12.78 -13.41
N ALA A 34 -3.10 12.12 -12.93
CA ALA A 34 -3.04 11.08 -11.91
C ALA A 34 -2.58 9.71 -12.45
N ARG A 35 -2.73 9.45 -13.75
CA ARG A 35 -2.38 8.17 -14.38
C ARG A 35 -0.94 7.67 -14.14
N PRO A 36 0.12 8.46 -14.35
CA PRO A 36 1.49 7.97 -14.15
C PRO A 36 1.76 7.59 -12.69
N TRP A 37 1.29 8.40 -11.74
CA TRP A 37 1.41 8.12 -10.30
C TRP A 37 0.69 6.84 -9.90
N ARG A 38 -0.54 6.66 -10.41
CA ARG A 38 -1.31 5.43 -10.18
C ARG A 38 -0.60 4.21 -10.75
N ARG A 39 -0.05 4.28 -11.97
CA ARG A 39 0.71 3.18 -12.56
C ARG A 39 1.95 2.83 -11.74
N ALA A 40 2.72 3.83 -11.31
CA ALA A 40 3.89 3.61 -10.47
C ALA A 40 3.53 2.93 -9.14
N ALA A 41 2.45 3.37 -8.48
CA ALA A 41 1.95 2.73 -7.27
C ALA A 41 1.53 1.27 -7.51
N LEU A 42 0.79 1.00 -8.59
CA LEU A 42 0.37 -0.35 -8.96
C LEU A 42 1.56 -1.27 -9.24
N VAL A 43 2.62 -0.77 -9.87
CA VAL A 43 3.85 -1.55 -10.08
C VAL A 43 4.48 -1.93 -8.74
N ILE A 44 4.59 -1.00 -7.80
CA ILE A 44 5.17 -1.29 -6.48
C ILE A 44 4.33 -2.33 -5.74
N ILE A 45 3.01 -2.13 -5.66
CA ILE A 45 2.09 -3.08 -5.00
C ILE A 45 2.16 -4.45 -5.66
N GLY A 46 2.14 -4.49 -7.00
CA GLY A 46 2.19 -5.72 -7.79
C GLY A 46 3.50 -6.48 -7.62
N LEU A 47 4.64 -5.80 -7.60
CA LEU A 47 5.95 -6.43 -7.34
C LEU A 47 6.03 -7.01 -5.93
N SER A 48 5.52 -6.30 -4.93
CA SER A 48 5.50 -6.81 -3.56
C SER A 48 4.53 -8.00 -3.39
N ALA A 49 3.38 -7.97 -4.06
CA ALA A 49 2.47 -9.11 -4.10
C ALA A 49 3.11 -10.33 -4.78
N LEU A 50 3.77 -10.12 -5.93
CA LEU A 50 4.48 -11.17 -6.65
C LEU A 50 5.59 -11.79 -5.79
N PHE A 51 6.39 -10.95 -5.11
CA PHE A 51 7.42 -11.42 -4.20
C PHE A 51 6.86 -12.35 -3.11
N LEU A 52 5.75 -11.96 -2.46
CA LEU A 52 5.11 -12.77 -1.42
C LEU A 52 4.51 -14.07 -1.98
N ILE A 53 3.95 -14.04 -3.19
CA ILE A 53 3.46 -15.26 -3.87
C ILE A 53 4.63 -16.21 -4.14
N VAL A 54 5.74 -15.70 -4.69
CA VAL A 54 6.92 -16.51 -5.00
C VAL A 54 7.51 -17.12 -3.73
N MET A 55 7.63 -16.34 -2.64
CA MET A 55 8.09 -16.85 -1.34
C MET A 55 7.15 -17.92 -0.79
N GLY A 56 5.84 -17.65 -0.74
CA GLY A 56 4.85 -18.58 -0.20
C GLY A 56 4.78 -19.89 -0.96
N VAL A 57 4.73 -19.82 -2.30
CA VAL A 57 4.72 -21.02 -3.15
C VAL A 57 6.06 -21.75 -3.07
N GLY A 58 7.18 -21.04 -3.08
CA GLY A 58 8.52 -21.64 -2.98
C GLY A 58 8.73 -22.43 -1.69
N GLU A 59 8.35 -21.86 -0.55
CA GLU A 59 8.39 -22.56 0.75
C GLU A 59 7.50 -23.80 0.77
N MET A 60 6.26 -23.69 0.25
CA MET A 60 5.34 -24.82 0.19
C MET A 60 5.83 -25.94 -0.73
N LEU A 61 6.44 -25.62 -1.88
CA LEU A 61 7.06 -26.60 -2.77
C LEU A 61 8.29 -27.26 -2.13
N GLY A 62 8.98 -26.55 -1.24
CA GLY A 62 10.06 -27.09 -0.40
C GLY A 62 9.58 -27.97 0.76
N GLY A 63 8.27 -28.09 0.97
CA GLY A 63 7.67 -28.88 2.04
C GLY A 63 7.38 -28.11 3.33
N ASP A 64 7.55 -26.78 3.36
CA ASP A 64 7.26 -25.95 4.53
C ASP A 64 5.86 -25.32 4.43
N ILE A 65 4.97 -25.70 5.36
CA ILE A 65 3.62 -25.15 5.42
C ILE A 65 3.60 -23.68 5.89
N SER A 66 4.71 -23.16 6.44
CA SER A 66 4.83 -21.74 6.79
C SER A 66 4.61 -20.82 5.60
N GLY A 67 4.82 -21.32 4.37
CA GLY A 67 4.63 -20.55 3.14
C GLY A 67 3.22 -19.93 2.99
N VAL A 68 2.21 -20.56 3.61
CA VAL A 68 0.84 -20.00 3.68
C VAL A 68 0.81 -18.61 4.33
N SER A 69 1.73 -18.34 5.28
CA SER A 69 1.82 -17.05 5.95
C SER A 69 2.19 -15.89 5.01
N HIS A 70 2.81 -16.16 3.87
CA HIS A 70 3.09 -15.17 2.82
C HIS A 70 1.92 -14.98 1.85
N LEU A 71 1.12 -16.02 1.63
CA LEU A 71 0.00 -15.97 0.68
C LEU A 71 -1.17 -15.12 1.18
N VAL A 72 -1.41 -15.08 2.49
CA VAL A 72 -2.44 -14.23 3.10
C VAL A 72 -2.19 -12.74 2.83
N PRO A 73 -1.01 -12.16 3.16
CA PRO A 73 -0.73 -10.78 2.80
C PRO A 73 -0.67 -10.57 1.29
N ALA A 74 -0.21 -11.53 0.49
CA ALA A 74 -0.26 -11.42 -0.97
C ALA A 74 -1.69 -11.22 -1.50
N ALA A 75 -2.67 -12.00 -1.00
CA ALA A 75 -4.06 -11.87 -1.39
C ALA A 75 -4.63 -10.48 -1.05
N LEU A 76 -4.28 -9.93 0.12
CA LEU A 76 -4.67 -8.58 0.50
C LEU A 76 -4.08 -7.51 -0.41
N LEU A 77 -2.84 -7.69 -0.88
CA LEU A 77 -2.23 -6.75 -1.82
C LEU A 77 -2.89 -6.79 -3.19
N VAL A 78 -3.28 -7.97 -3.66
CA VAL A 78 -4.08 -8.09 -4.89
C VAL A 78 -5.41 -7.36 -4.74
N ALA A 79 -6.07 -7.46 -3.58
CA ALA A 79 -7.28 -6.70 -3.29
C ALA A 79 -7.01 -5.18 -3.25
N LEU A 80 -5.94 -4.74 -2.59
CA LEU A 80 -5.54 -3.32 -2.56
C LEU A 80 -5.16 -2.80 -3.95
N MET A 81 -4.59 -3.64 -4.82
CA MET A 81 -4.30 -3.28 -6.21
C MET A 81 -5.60 -3.03 -6.99
N TYR A 82 -6.63 -3.87 -6.78
CA TYR A 82 -7.97 -3.62 -7.32
C TYR A 82 -8.56 -2.31 -6.79
N PHE A 83 -8.47 -2.06 -5.48
CA PHE A 83 -8.95 -0.81 -4.89
C PHE A 83 -8.15 0.41 -5.34
N ALA A 84 -6.84 0.32 -5.56
CA ALA A 84 -6.03 1.42 -6.08
C ALA A 84 -6.49 1.88 -7.47
N VAL A 85 -7.09 0.99 -8.26
CA VAL A 85 -7.70 1.33 -9.55
C VAL A 85 -9.06 2.02 -9.37
N LYS A 86 -9.86 1.62 -8.38
CA LYS A 86 -11.24 2.12 -8.19
C LYS A 86 -11.36 3.31 -7.23
N ARG A 87 -10.43 3.42 -6.30
CA ARG A 87 -10.40 4.30 -5.12
C ARG A 87 -8.95 4.64 -4.75
N PRO A 88 -8.22 5.33 -5.64
CA PRO A 88 -6.79 5.58 -5.44
C PRO A 88 -6.53 6.37 -4.14
N ARG A 89 -7.37 7.35 -3.80
CA ARG A 89 -7.17 8.19 -2.62
C ARG A 89 -7.17 7.39 -1.33
N GLU A 90 -8.25 6.65 -1.11
CA GLU A 90 -8.49 5.91 0.10
C GLU A 90 -7.48 4.77 0.24
N THR A 91 -7.20 4.09 -0.88
CA THR A 91 -6.13 3.09 -0.94
C THR A 91 -4.78 3.71 -0.58
N GLY A 92 -4.52 4.94 -1.03
CA GLY A 92 -3.32 5.69 -0.68
C GLY A 92 -3.17 5.94 0.82
N VAL A 93 -4.25 6.40 1.47
CA VAL A 93 -4.28 6.61 2.94
C VAL A 93 -4.02 5.30 3.68
N ILE A 94 -4.69 4.21 3.28
CA ILE A 94 -4.51 2.88 3.88
C ILE A 94 -3.05 2.43 3.75
N LEU A 95 -2.47 2.52 2.55
CA LEU A 95 -1.09 2.11 2.30
C LEU A 95 -0.09 2.95 3.09
N CYS A 96 -0.32 4.26 3.25
CA CYS A 96 0.49 5.11 4.13
C CYS A 96 0.41 4.64 5.59
N ALA A 97 -0.78 4.36 6.11
CA ALA A 97 -0.97 3.89 7.48
C ALA A 97 -0.27 2.54 7.72
N ILE A 98 -0.44 1.59 6.80
CA ILE A 98 0.28 0.30 6.82
C ILE A 98 1.78 0.53 6.77
N GLY A 99 2.26 1.32 5.81
CA GLY A 99 3.68 1.55 5.58
C GLY A 99 4.38 2.18 6.77
N VAL A 100 3.76 3.18 7.41
CA VAL A 100 4.27 3.78 8.66
C VAL A 100 4.31 2.74 9.78
N THR A 101 3.22 1.99 9.97
CA THR A 101 3.11 1.00 11.04
C THR A 101 4.14 -0.12 10.90
N LEU A 102 4.27 -0.70 9.69
CA LEU A 102 5.26 -1.74 9.41
C LEU A 102 6.69 -1.21 9.48
N SER A 103 6.95 -0.01 8.98
CA SER A 103 8.29 0.59 9.08
C SER A 103 8.70 0.80 10.54
N ALA A 104 7.79 1.35 11.36
CA ALA A 104 8.01 1.50 12.80
C ALA A 104 8.21 0.13 13.48
N TYR A 105 7.41 -0.86 13.14
CA TYR A 105 7.57 -2.23 13.65
C TYR A 105 8.95 -2.80 13.32
N PHE A 106 9.40 -2.70 12.06
CA PHE A 106 10.71 -3.22 11.66
C PHE A 106 11.87 -2.51 12.36
N VAL A 107 11.75 -1.20 12.64
CA VAL A 107 12.82 -0.44 13.31
C VAL A 107 12.85 -0.70 14.82
N PHE A 108 11.68 -0.73 15.48
CA PHE A 108 11.57 -0.68 16.94
C PHE A 108 11.19 -2.00 17.61
N ALA A 109 10.52 -2.91 16.91
CA ALA A 109 9.94 -4.12 17.51
C ALA A 109 10.59 -5.43 17.05
N THR A 110 11.49 -5.38 16.06
CA THR A 110 12.29 -6.55 15.68
C THR A 110 13.60 -6.60 16.45
N HIS A 111 14.09 -7.82 16.69
CA HIS A 111 15.38 -8.06 17.32
C HIS A 111 16.46 -8.13 16.23
N GLY A 112 17.62 -7.53 16.46
CA GLY A 112 18.73 -7.57 15.50
C GLY A 112 19.56 -6.29 15.50
N ALA A 113 20.67 -6.31 14.76
CA ALA A 113 21.49 -5.12 14.56
C ALA A 113 20.69 -4.04 13.81
N LEU A 114 21.02 -2.77 14.01
CA LEU A 114 20.33 -1.67 13.32
C LEU A 114 20.31 -1.84 11.79
N PRO A 115 21.40 -2.27 11.11
CA PRO A 115 21.39 -2.49 9.66
C PRO A 115 20.32 -3.49 9.20
N ASP A 116 20.16 -4.62 9.88
CA ASP A 116 19.19 -5.66 9.52
C ASP A 116 17.75 -5.14 9.66
N ARG A 117 17.51 -4.32 10.68
CA ARG A 117 16.22 -3.66 10.94
C ARG A 117 15.88 -2.64 9.85
N LEU A 118 16.86 -1.86 9.41
CA LEU A 118 16.70 -0.91 8.30
C LEU A 118 16.45 -1.63 6.97
N ILE A 119 17.14 -2.73 6.69
CA ILE A 119 16.87 -3.56 5.50
C ILE A 119 15.44 -4.08 5.54
N SER A 120 15.01 -4.61 6.69
CA SER A 120 13.65 -5.12 6.88
C SER A 120 12.59 -4.01 6.69
N MET A 121 12.87 -2.79 7.17
CA MET A 121 12.02 -1.62 6.93
C MET A 121 11.94 -1.26 5.44
N VAL A 122 13.08 -1.24 4.74
CA VAL A 122 13.15 -0.90 3.30
C VAL A 122 12.42 -1.93 2.44
N VAL A 123 12.46 -3.21 2.81
CA VAL A 123 11.79 -4.28 2.04
C VAL A 123 10.32 -4.43 2.44
N GLY A 124 10.03 -4.38 3.75
CA GLY A 124 8.73 -4.75 4.29
C GLY A 124 7.82 -3.59 4.68
N GLY A 125 8.33 -2.36 4.79
CA GLY A 125 7.55 -1.19 5.24
C GLY A 125 7.49 -0.08 4.19
N LEU A 126 8.65 0.33 3.70
CA LEU A 126 8.82 1.48 2.82
C LEU A 126 8.06 1.37 1.48
N PRO A 127 7.97 0.20 0.80
CA PRO A 127 7.27 0.11 -0.47
C PRO A 127 5.79 0.48 -0.35
N TRP A 128 5.15 0.13 0.77
CA TRP A 128 3.75 0.50 1.03
C TRP A 128 3.58 2.00 1.21
N LEU A 129 4.48 2.61 1.99
CA LEU A 129 4.45 4.05 2.22
C LEU A 129 4.63 4.81 0.91
N VAL A 130 5.60 4.40 0.09
CA VAL A 130 5.86 5.01 -1.22
C VAL A 130 4.65 4.83 -2.14
N ALA A 131 4.08 3.62 -2.24
CA ALA A 131 2.88 3.39 -3.04
C ALA A 131 1.70 4.25 -2.57
N GLY A 132 1.51 4.40 -1.26
CA GLY A 132 0.47 5.25 -0.67
C GLY A 132 0.65 6.72 -1.03
N LEU A 133 1.88 7.24 -0.89
CA LEU A 133 2.22 8.62 -1.25
C LEU A 133 2.05 8.88 -2.75
N LEU A 134 2.42 7.93 -3.61
CA LEU A 134 2.21 8.05 -5.06
C LEU A 134 0.72 8.15 -5.40
N LEU A 135 -0.13 7.36 -4.75
CA LEU A 135 -1.58 7.45 -4.96
C LEU A 135 -2.14 8.80 -4.51
N LEU A 136 -1.59 9.41 -3.46
CA LEU A 136 -2.00 10.72 -2.91
C LEU A 136 -1.38 11.93 -3.62
N ALA A 137 -0.26 11.75 -4.34
CA ALA A 137 0.52 12.84 -4.94
C ALA A 137 -0.28 13.82 -5.82
N PRO A 138 -1.27 13.39 -6.63
CA PRO A 138 -2.09 14.34 -7.41
C PRO A 138 -2.81 15.39 -6.56
N ASP A 139 -3.33 15.02 -5.38
CA ASP A 139 -4.06 15.95 -4.50
C ASP A 139 -3.12 17.00 -3.91
N LEU A 140 -1.89 16.59 -3.56
CA LEU A 140 -0.88 17.46 -2.98
C LEU A 140 -0.40 18.53 -3.98
N ARG A 141 -0.49 18.25 -5.28
CA ARG A 141 -0.15 19.19 -6.34
C ARG A 141 -1.32 20.12 -6.70
N GLY A 142 -2.55 19.63 -6.63
CA GLY A 142 -3.75 20.38 -7.01
C GLY A 142 -4.08 21.58 -6.12
N HIS A 143 -3.58 21.62 -4.88
CA HIS A 143 -3.81 22.75 -3.96
C HIS A 143 -2.94 23.99 -4.26
N GLY A 144 -1.94 23.89 -5.16
CA GLY A 144 -1.14 25.05 -5.58
C GLY A 144 -1.73 25.85 -6.75
N GLY A 145 -2.55 25.24 -7.60
CA GLY A 145 -3.08 25.87 -8.83
C GLY A 145 -4.33 26.74 -8.64
N GLY A 146 -4.87 26.81 -7.41
CA GLY A 146 -6.01 27.68 -7.08
C GLY A 146 -5.63 29.16 -6.96
N GLN A 147 -4.35 29.47 -6.70
CA GLN A 147 -3.86 30.85 -6.65
C GLN A 147 -3.79 31.48 -8.04
N ASP A 148 -3.32 30.75 -9.05
CA ASP A 148 -3.20 31.27 -10.43
C ASP A 148 -4.55 31.63 -11.07
N ARG A 149 -5.65 30.97 -10.68
CA ARG A 149 -7.00 31.31 -11.17
C ARG A 149 -7.60 32.55 -10.51
N LEU A 150 -7.14 32.91 -9.31
CA LEU A 150 -7.53 34.17 -8.67
C LEU A 150 -6.72 35.34 -9.21
N GLU A 151 -5.49 35.10 -9.67
CA GLU A 151 -4.63 36.13 -10.27
C GLU A 151 -4.91 36.39 -11.76
N GLN A 152 -5.48 35.42 -12.49
CA GLN A 152 -5.92 35.62 -13.89
C GLN A 152 -7.33 36.22 -14.03
N GLY A 153 -7.96 36.57 -12.91
CA GLY A 153 -9.30 37.16 -12.83
C GLY A 153 -9.33 38.68 -12.59
N VAL A 154 -8.21 39.39 -12.78
CA VAL A 154 -8.13 40.87 -12.69
C VAL A 154 -7.62 41.44 -14.00
#